data_AF-A0A7T5UST6-F1
#
_entry.id   AF-A0A7T5UST6-F1
#
_cell.length_a   1.000
_cell.length_b   1.000
_cell.length_c   1.000
_cell.angle_alpha   90.00
_cell.angle_beta   90.00
_cell.angle_gamma   90.00
#
_symmetry.space_group_name_H-M   'P 1'
#
loop_
_entity.id
_entity.type
_entity.pdbx_description
1 polymer ?
#
loop_
_entity_poly.entity_id
_entity_poly.type
_entity_poly.pdbx_seq_one_letter_code
_entity_poly.pdbx_strand_id
1 'polypeptide(L)' 'MNKEDLIKKVTEILTNMGYTNIDFSNGEENLLIVSFDSKELTSFKADLPGWTYSGIQINNTGKGQYKIEFRKLL' A
#
# COMPACT_ATOMS: atom_id res chain seq x y z
N MET A 1 -11.22 9.29 -11.70
CA MET A 1 -10.38 8.08 -11.75
C MET A 1 -11.19 6.98 -11.11
N ASN A 2 -11.41 5.87 -11.79
CA ASN A 2 -12.19 4.76 -11.21
C ASN A 2 -11.28 3.95 -10.26
N LYS A 3 -11.85 2.97 -9.54
CA LYS A 3 -11.11 2.15 -8.58
C LYS A 3 -10.03 1.30 -9.24
N GLU A 4 -10.27 0.82 -10.47
CA GLU A 4 -9.31 0.02 -11.24
C GLU A 4 -8.08 0.83 -11.65
N ASP A 5 -8.28 2.06 -12.13
CA ASP A 5 -7.20 3.00 -12.46
C ASP A 5 -6.33 3.32 -11.24
N LEU A 6 -6.97 3.45 -10.07
CA LEU A 6 -6.28 3.72 -8.81
C LEU A 6 -5.41 2.51 -8.41
N ILE A 7 -5.96 1.30 -8.45
CA ILE A 7 -5.20 0.07 -8.18
C ILE A 7 -4.00 -0.01 -9.11
N LYS A 8 -4.20 0.19 -10.42
CA LYS A 8 -3.11 0.13 -11.40
C LYS A 8 -1.99 1.11 -11.10
N LYS A 9 -2.33 2.37 -10.79
CA LYS A 9 -1.35 3.39 -10.42
C LYS A 9 -0.61 3.05 -9.13
N VAL A 10 -1.31 2.58 -8.11
CA VAL A 10 -0.69 2.23 -6.83
C VAL A 10 0.27 1.05 -7.00
N THR A 11 -0.12 0.02 -7.77
CA THR A 11 0.77 -1.11 -8.10
C THR A 11 2.03 -0.65 -8.82
N GLU A 12 1.90 0.20 -9.84
CA GLU A 12 3.04 0.73 -10.60
C GLU A 12 4.01 1.49 -9.69
N ILE A 13 3.47 2.38 -8.85
CA ILE A 13 4.25 3.20 -7.92
C ILE A 13 5.00 2.32 -6.90
N LEU A 14 4.32 1.35 -6.29
CA LEU A 14 4.93 0.47 -5.28
C LEU A 14 5.99 -0.45 -5.90
N THR A 15 5.75 -0.97 -7.11
CA THR A 15 6.70 -1.80 -7.84
C THR A 15 7.96 -1.00 -8.19
N ASN A 16 7.80 0.24 -8.67
CA ASN A 16 8.92 1.14 -8.98
C ASN A 16 9.75 1.53 -7.75
N MET A 17 9.14 1.51 -6.56
CA MET A 17 9.84 1.69 -5.28
C MET A 17 10.54 0.43 -4.78
N GLY A 18 10.38 -0.71 -5.46
CA GLY A 18 11.01 -1.99 -5.09
C GLY A 18 10.25 -2.80 -4.03
N TYR A 19 8.99 -2.45 -3.77
CA TYR A 19 8.13 -3.24 -2.87
C TYR A 19 7.60 -4.49 -3.58
N THR A 20 7.46 -5.58 -2.82
CA THR A 20 7.03 -6.90 -3.32
C THR A 20 5.74 -7.34 -2.64
N ASN A 21 5.14 -8.48 -3.03
CA ASN A 21 3.94 -9.05 -2.39
C ASN A 21 2.79 -8.05 -2.18
N ILE A 22 2.54 -7.21 -3.20
CA ILE A 22 1.48 -6.20 -3.17
C ILE A 22 0.12 -6.91 -3.27
N ASP A 23 -0.68 -6.79 -2.22
CA ASP A 23 -2.03 -7.33 -2.13
C ASP A 23 -3.05 -6.22 -1.86
N PHE A 24 -4.22 -6.35 -2.48
CA PHE A 24 -5.29 -5.37 -2.39
C PHE A 24 -6.50 -5.99 -1.70
N SER A 25 -6.77 -5.54 -0.48
CA SER A 25 -8.00 -5.91 0.21
C SER A 25 -9.10 -4.91 -0.14
N ASN A 26 -10.21 -5.43 -0.67
CA ASN A 26 -11.43 -4.65 -0.83
C ASN A 26 -12.08 -4.51 0.55
N GLY A 27 -11.95 -3.34 1.16
CA GLY A 27 -12.76 -2.93 2.30
C GLY A 27 -14.15 -2.47 1.86
N GLU A 28 -14.77 -1.58 2.66
CA GLU A 28 -16.01 -0.88 2.31
C GLU A 28 -15.93 -0.20 0.93
N GLU A 29 -17.09 0.19 0.37
CA GLU A 29 -17.25 0.69 -1.01
C GLU A 29 -16.27 1.83 -1.38
N ASN A 30 -15.80 2.61 -0.40
CA ASN A 30 -14.89 3.75 -0.56
C ASN A 30 -13.48 3.55 0.03
N LEU A 31 -13.13 2.32 0.37
CA LEU A 31 -11.93 1.95 1.11
C LEU A 31 -11.07 0.98 0.28
N LEU A 32 -9.87 1.43 -0.11
CA LEU A 32 -8.83 0.54 -0.64
C LEU A 32 -7.76 0.33 0.42
N ILE A 33 -7.50 -0.93 0.78
CA ILE A 33 -6.39 -1.31 1.66
C ILE A 33 -5.35 -2.00 0.80
N VAL A 34 -4.10 -1.52 0.88
CA VAL A 34 -2.98 -2.09 0.14
C VAL A 34 -1.94 -2.56 1.13
N SER A 35 -1.64 -3.86 1.10
CA SER A 35 -0.55 -4.48 1.84
C SER A 35 0.58 -4.76 0.86
N PHE A 36 1.83 -4.59 1.27
CA PHE A 36 2.99 -4.91 0.46
C PHE A 36 4.15 -5.23 1.38
N ASP A 37 5.24 -5.76 0.82
CA ASP A 37 6.49 -6.02 1.50
C ASP A 37 7.49 -4.87 1.38
N SER A 38 8.12 -4.49 2.49
CA SER A 38 9.07 -3.37 2.59
C SER A 38 10.27 -3.78 3.42
N LYS A 39 11.48 -3.63 2.86
CA LYS A 39 12.70 -3.85 3.62
C LYS A 39 12.99 -2.64 4.50
N GLU A 40 13.09 -2.83 5.82
CA GLU A 40 13.61 -1.80 6.71
C GLU A 40 15.13 -1.72 6.54
N LEU A 41 15.64 -0.51 6.32
CA LEU A 41 17.07 -0.26 6.14
C LEU A 41 17.71 -0.24 7.54
N THR A 42 18.15 -1.41 8.00
CA THR A 42 18.87 -1.50 9.29
C THR A 42 20.38 -1.35 9.08
N SER A 43 21.10 -0.88 10.09
CA SER A 43 22.57 -0.83 10.09
C SER A 43 23.22 -2.22 10.08
N PHE A 44 22.43 -3.29 10.17
CA PHE A 44 22.88 -4.67 10.08
C PHE A 44 22.76 -5.17 8.64
N LYS A 45 23.86 -5.76 8.14
CA LYS A 45 24.02 -6.31 6.78
C LYS A 45 23.24 -7.63 6.55
N ALA A 46 22.19 -7.86 7.33
CA ALA A 46 21.36 -9.06 7.24
C ALA A 46 20.03 -8.66 6.60
N ASP A 47 19.67 -9.32 5.50
CA ASP A 47 18.29 -9.34 5.01
C ASP A 47 17.43 -9.88 6.16
N LEU A 48 16.64 -9.02 6.81
CA LEU A 48 15.67 -9.47 7.81
C LEU A 48 14.52 -10.17 7.07
N PRO A 49 14.33 -11.48 7.25
CA PRO A 49 13.19 -12.15 6.65
C PRO A 49 11.90 -11.72 7.36
N GLY A 50 10.92 -11.30 6.57
CA GLY A 50 9.51 -11.41 6.96
C GLY A 50 8.93 -10.30 7.84
N TRP A 51 9.32 -9.04 7.66
CA TRP A 51 8.63 -7.93 8.34
C TRP A 51 8.15 -6.90 7.36
N THR A 52 6.85 -6.97 7.08
CA THR A 52 6.15 -5.83 6.52
C THR A 52 4.75 -5.73 7.02
N TYR A 53 4.37 -4.51 7.35
CA TYR A 53 3.01 -4.07 7.14
C TYR A 53 2.98 -2.56 6.93
N SER A 54 2.75 -2.14 5.69
CA SER A 54 2.37 -0.77 5.38
C SER A 54 1.03 -0.84 4.66
N GLY A 55 -0.06 -0.80 5.42
CA GLY A 55 -1.40 -0.65 4.89
C GLY A 55 -1.57 0.76 4.36
N ILE A 56 -1.75 0.93 3.05
CA ILE A 56 -2.25 2.21 2.51
C ILE A 56 -3.76 2.15 2.55
N GLN A 57 -4.36 3.02 3.35
CA GLN A 57 -5.79 3.26 3.34
C GLN A 57 -6.10 4.41 2.39
N ILE A 58 -6.83 4.15 1.30
CA ILE A 58 -7.31 5.20 0.40
C ILE A 58 -8.81 5.36 0.57
N ASN A 59 -9.22 6.45 1.23
CA ASN A 59 -10.62 6.79 1.45
C ASN A 59 -11.09 7.85 0.44
N ASN A 60 -12.17 7.58 -0.28
CA ASN A 60 -12.84 8.60 -1.08
C ASN A 60 -13.67 9.52 -0.16
N THR A 61 -13.27 10.78 -0.04
CA THR A 61 -13.95 11.78 0.82
C THR A 61 -15.08 12.52 0.10
N GLY A 62 -15.38 12.14 -1.15
CA GLY A 62 -16.29 12.85 -2.03
C GLY A 62 -15.57 13.93 -2.87
N LYS A 63 -16.26 14.45 -3.89
CA LYS A 63 -15.76 15.52 -4.79
C LYS A 63 -14.41 15.21 -5.50
N GLY A 64 -14.10 13.92 -5.70
CA GLY A 64 -12.86 13.49 -6.36
C GLY A 64 -11.60 13.59 -5.49
N GLN A 65 -11.75 13.71 -4.17
CA GLN A 65 -10.63 13.78 -3.22
C GLN A 65 -10.40 12.44 -2.53
N TYR A 66 -9.13 12.04 -2.46
CA TYR A 66 -8.69 10.82 -1.78
C TYR A 66 -7.83 11.18 -0.57
N LYS A 67 -8.12 10.58 0.58
CA LYS A 67 -7.25 10.62 1.75
C LYS A 67 -6.40 9.35 1.76
N ILE A 68 -5.08 9.52 1.83
CA ILE A 68 -4.11 8.43 1.92
C ILE A 68 -3.61 8.37 3.37
N GLU A 69 -3.84 7.26 4.06
CA GLU A 69 -3.30 7.02 5.40
C GLU A 69 -2.35 5.82 5.37
N PHE A 70 -1.14 6.00 5.89
CA PHE A 70 -0.18 4.92 6.07
C PHE A 70 -0.36 4.33 7.46
N ARG A 71 -0.64 3.03 7.54
CA ARG A 71 -0.81 2.32 8.81
C ARG A 71 0.12 1.12 8.86
N LYS A 72 0.77 0.92 10.01
CA LYS A 72 1.39 -0.36 10.31
C LYS A 72 0.27 -1.36 10.64
N LEU A 73 0.05 -2.33 9.76
CA LEU A 73 -0.79 -3.49 10.10
C LEU A 73 0.05 -4.39 11.04
N LEU A 74 -0.58 -5.15 11.93
CA LEU A 74 0.09 -6.02 12.91
C LEU A 74 -0.38 -7.45 12.71
#